data_AF-A0A517XZ61-F1
#
_entry.id   AF-A0A517XZ61-F1
#
_cell.length_a   1.000
_cell.length_b   1.000
_cell.length_c   1.000
_cell.angle_alpha   90.00
_cell.angle_beta   90.00
_cell.angle_gamma   90.00
#
_symmetry.space_group_name_H-M   'P 1'
#
loop_
_entity.id
_entity.type
_entity.pdbx_description
1 polymer ?
#
loop_
_entity_poly.entity_id
_entity_poly.type
_entity_poly.pdbx_seq_one_letter_code
_entity_poly.pdbx_strand_id
1 'polypeptide(L)'
;MFRRAFGLAVAAALLVALGGAAQPPKLTPEQTKAKNELKKLEEFLGVWNLEGSQKVAGKETIWKEQVDWSWKFRTTDPTIKLVFGEGKGKFFTSGELTYDVATKKYKLAVTGADKKVSEFVGDLKVGVLKVERKDANGDAYRISVNTLADGVRMQLKVEKQEGGKGLFLSSFGMSGNRSGESLAGAAKKAECIVTGGAASIPVAFGGKQYFVCCSGCRDAFNETPEKYIAEAAKKK
;
A
#
# COMPACT_ATOMS: atom_id res chain seq x y z
N MET A 1 -5.77 73.69 -31.25
CA MET A 1 -6.07 73.35 -29.84
C MET A 1 -7.18 72.31 -29.82
N PHE A 2 -6.86 71.02 -29.64
CA PHE A 2 -7.90 70.00 -29.49
C PHE A 2 -7.55 69.06 -28.33
N ARG A 3 -8.44 69.09 -27.33
CA ARG A 3 -8.40 68.36 -26.06
C ARG A 3 -8.46 66.85 -26.30
N ARG A 4 -7.59 66.09 -25.63
CA ARG A 4 -7.73 64.64 -25.45
C ARG A 4 -8.12 64.36 -24.00
N ALA A 5 -9.32 63.82 -23.80
CA ALA A 5 -9.70 63.16 -22.56
C ALA A 5 -9.79 61.66 -22.87
N PHE A 6 -8.90 60.88 -22.26
CA PHE A 6 -8.91 59.43 -22.29
C PHE A 6 -9.86 58.93 -21.19
N GLY A 7 -10.97 58.29 -21.57
CA GLY A 7 -11.81 57.55 -20.65
C GLY A 7 -11.26 56.14 -20.42
N LEU A 8 -10.97 55.80 -19.17
CA LEU A 8 -10.73 54.43 -18.72
C LEU A 8 -12.03 53.62 -18.79
N ALA A 9 -11.99 52.46 -19.43
CA ALA A 9 -12.95 51.38 -19.22
C ALA A 9 -12.23 50.21 -18.53
N VAL A 10 -12.55 49.97 -17.26
CA VAL A 10 -12.09 48.81 -16.50
C VAL A 10 -13.02 47.65 -16.81
N ALA A 11 -12.53 46.65 -17.55
CA ALA A 11 -13.20 45.36 -17.70
C ALA A 11 -12.59 44.37 -16.71
N ALA A 12 -13.34 44.06 -15.63
CA ALA A 12 -13.01 43.00 -14.69
C ALA A 12 -13.32 41.65 -15.34
N ALA A 13 -12.28 40.92 -15.76
CA ALA A 13 -12.41 39.53 -16.16
C ALA A 13 -12.30 38.64 -14.90
N LEU A 14 -13.46 38.16 -14.43
CA LEU A 14 -13.57 37.05 -13.49
C LEU A 14 -13.04 35.77 -14.16
N LEU A 15 -11.81 35.39 -13.82
CA LEU A 15 -11.27 34.06 -14.13
C LEU A 15 -11.92 33.04 -13.17
N VAL A 16 -12.88 32.28 -13.70
CA VAL A 16 -13.36 31.05 -13.08
C VAL A 16 -12.25 30.02 -13.18
N ALA A 17 -11.53 29.77 -12.09
CA ALA A 17 -10.60 28.67 -11.97
C ALA A 17 -11.36 27.34 -11.87
N LEU A 18 -11.60 26.70 -13.01
CA LEU A 18 -12.02 25.29 -13.05
C LEU A 18 -10.86 24.44 -12.51
N GLY A 19 -11.10 23.77 -11.38
CA GLY A 19 -10.17 22.86 -10.74
C GLY A 19 -9.70 21.76 -11.68
N GLY A 20 -8.47 21.87 -12.16
CA GLY A 20 -7.80 20.82 -12.91
C GLY A 20 -7.44 19.68 -11.97
N ALA A 21 -8.24 18.60 -11.99
CA ALA A 21 -7.82 17.33 -11.41
C ALA A 21 -6.57 16.85 -12.17
N ALA A 22 -5.40 16.91 -11.53
CA ALA A 22 -4.15 16.44 -12.11
C ALA A 22 -4.31 15.01 -12.65
N GLN A 23 -4.22 14.89 -13.98
CA GLN A 23 -4.34 13.61 -14.67
C GLN A 23 -3.17 12.71 -14.23
N PRO A 24 -3.41 11.43 -13.89
CA PRO A 24 -2.36 10.56 -13.41
C PRO A 24 -1.22 10.47 -14.46
N PRO A 25 0.05 10.49 -14.03
CA PRO A 25 1.19 10.51 -14.95
C PRO A 25 1.15 9.30 -15.88
N LYS A 26 1.46 9.52 -17.17
CA LYS A 26 1.54 8.45 -18.17
C LYS A 26 2.79 7.60 -17.89
N LEU A 27 2.59 6.32 -17.62
CA LEU A 27 3.67 5.38 -17.30
C LEU A 27 4.48 5.01 -18.56
N THR A 28 5.79 4.87 -18.39
CA THR A 28 6.69 4.28 -19.40
C THR A 28 6.42 2.77 -19.56
N PRO A 29 6.93 2.13 -20.62
CA PRO A 29 6.84 0.67 -20.76
C PRO A 29 7.46 -0.09 -19.58
N GLU A 30 8.56 0.40 -19.02
CA GLU A 30 9.21 -0.20 -17.86
C GLU A 30 8.37 -0.05 -16.60
N GLN A 31 7.83 1.14 -16.34
CA GLN A 31 6.91 1.37 -15.23
C GLN A 31 5.63 0.53 -15.39
N THR A 32 5.16 0.31 -16.61
CA THR A 32 4.01 -0.57 -16.87
C THR A 32 4.33 -2.03 -16.51
N LYS A 33 5.54 -2.51 -16.86
CA LYS A 33 6.01 -3.85 -16.45
C LYS A 33 6.13 -3.97 -14.93
N ALA A 34 6.77 -2.99 -14.28
CA ALA A 34 6.91 -2.97 -12.82
C ALA A 34 5.53 -2.98 -12.12
N LYS A 35 4.58 -2.18 -12.62
CA LYS A 35 3.20 -2.17 -12.11
C LYS A 35 2.53 -3.53 -12.25
N ASN A 36 2.71 -4.21 -13.39
CA ASN A 36 2.11 -5.53 -13.61
C ASN A 36 2.69 -6.61 -12.69
N GLU A 37 3.98 -6.52 -12.35
CA GLU A 37 4.59 -7.39 -11.33
C GLU A 37 4.03 -7.10 -9.94
N LEU A 38 3.93 -5.82 -9.56
CA LEU A 38 3.34 -5.43 -8.28
C LEU A 38 1.85 -5.82 -8.16
N LYS A 39 1.09 -5.83 -9.27
CA LYS A 39 -0.30 -6.31 -9.28
C LYS A 39 -0.45 -7.78 -8.88
N LYS A 40 0.60 -8.60 -9.03
CA LYS A 40 0.56 -10.01 -8.54
C LYS A 40 0.44 -10.11 -7.02
N LEU A 41 0.65 -9.00 -6.30
CA LEU A 41 0.48 -8.87 -4.85
C LEU A 41 -0.87 -8.24 -4.49
N GLU A 42 -1.85 -8.20 -5.38
CA GLU A 42 -3.15 -7.58 -5.12
C GLU A 42 -3.88 -8.16 -3.91
N GLU A 43 -3.68 -9.45 -3.63
CA GLU A 43 -4.22 -10.08 -2.42
C GLU A 43 -3.64 -9.52 -1.13
N PHE A 44 -2.47 -8.89 -1.17
CA PHE A 44 -1.87 -8.28 0.02
C PHE A 44 -2.48 -6.92 0.30
N LEU A 45 -3.05 -6.26 -0.72
CA LEU A 45 -3.62 -4.93 -0.58
C LEU A 45 -4.80 -4.93 0.38
N GLY A 46 -4.79 -3.93 1.25
CA GLY A 46 -5.80 -3.68 2.24
C GLY A 46 -5.26 -3.53 3.64
N VAL A 47 -6.20 -3.29 4.56
CA VAL A 47 -5.90 -3.11 5.97
C VAL A 47 -6.03 -4.46 6.67
N TRP A 48 -5.01 -4.83 7.44
CA TRP A 48 -4.92 -6.09 8.16
C TRP A 48 -4.84 -5.86 9.65
N ASN A 49 -5.63 -6.62 10.41
CA ASN A 49 -5.57 -6.64 11.87
C ASN A 49 -4.76 -7.88 12.28
N LEU A 50 -3.50 -7.67 12.61
CA LEU A 50 -2.55 -8.73 12.96
C LEU A 50 -2.33 -8.80 14.46
N GLU A 51 -2.07 -10.01 14.93
CA GLU A 51 -1.43 -10.26 16.21
C GLU A 51 0.03 -10.61 15.97
N GLY A 52 0.92 -9.84 16.57
CA GLY A 52 2.35 -10.07 16.55
C GLY A 52 2.80 -10.88 17.76
N SER A 53 3.76 -11.79 17.56
CA SER A 53 4.42 -12.53 18.61
C SER A 53 5.94 -12.53 18.43
N GLN A 54 6.64 -12.41 19.56
CA GLN A 54 8.09 -12.49 19.63
C GLN A 54 8.48 -13.30 20.86
N LYS A 55 9.42 -14.22 20.68
CA LYS A 55 9.99 -15.02 21.77
C LYS A 55 11.46 -14.67 21.95
N VAL A 56 11.82 -14.12 23.11
CA VAL A 56 13.20 -13.77 23.47
C VAL A 56 13.52 -14.41 24.81
N ALA A 57 14.60 -15.20 24.87
CA ALA A 57 15.04 -15.89 26.09
C ALA A 57 13.90 -16.63 26.84
N GLY A 58 13.04 -17.33 26.09
CA GLY A 58 11.92 -18.09 26.65
C GLY A 58 10.66 -17.28 26.96
N LYS A 59 10.74 -15.94 27.03
CA LYS A 59 9.59 -15.07 27.26
C LYS A 59 8.91 -14.72 25.94
N GLU A 60 7.61 -14.96 25.87
CA GLU A 60 6.77 -14.56 24.74
C GLU A 60 6.14 -13.18 25.01
N THR A 61 6.21 -12.32 24.01
CA THR A 61 5.54 -11.01 23.98
C THR A 61 4.58 -10.98 22.82
N ILE A 62 3.32 -10.67 23.09
CA ILE A 62 2.25 -10.56 22.12
C ILE A 62 1.79 -9.11 22.03
N TRP A 63 1.45 -8.63 20.83
CA TRP A 63 0.87 -7.30 20.63
C TRP A 63 -0.10 -7.31 19.44
N LYS A 64 -0.94 -6.29 19.37
CA LYS A 64 -1.78 -6.03 18.19
C LYS A 64 -1.06 -5.09 17.25
N GLU A 65 -1.11 -5.37 15.97
CA GLU A 65 -0.51 -4.57 14.91
C GLU A 65 -1.50 -4.42 13.76
N GLN A 66 -1.75 -3.18 13.33
CA GLN A 66 -2.52 -2.94 12.12
C GLN A 66 -1.56 -2.64 10.98
N VAL A 67 -1.72 -3.31 9.84
CA VAL A 67 -0.85 -3.11 8.67
C VAL A 67 -1.69 -2.78 7.45
N ASP A 68 -1.47 -1.60 6.87
CA ASP A 68 -2.12 -1.16 5.64
C ASP A 68 -1.17 -1.30 4.46
N TRP A 69 -1.52 -2.19 3.53
CA TRP A 69 -0.90 -2.32 2.23
C TRP A 69 -1.72 -1.56 1.20
N SER A 70 -1.18 -0.46 0.68
CA SER A 70 -1.90 0.45 -0.20
C SER A 70 -1.08 0.81 -1.42
N TRP A 71 -1.74 1.06 -2.54
CA TRP A 71 -1.06 1.68 -3.67
C TRP A 71 -0.66 3.11 -3.31
N LYS A 72 0.59 3.48 -3.61
CA LYS A 72 1.00 4.87 -3.69
C LYS A 72 0.58 5.39 -5.07
N PHE A 73 -0.49 6.17 -5.10
CA PHE A 73 -1.02 6.75 -6.34
C PHE A 73 -0.30 8.06 -6.68
N ARG A 74 -0.50 8.52 -7.93
CA ARG A 74 0.01 9.80 -8.46
C ARG A 74 1.54 9.91 -8.47
N THR A 75 2.25 8.79 -8.38
CA THR A 75 3.69 8.70 -8.61
C THR A 75 3.96 8.19 -10.02
N THR A 76 5.09 8.61 -10.60
CA THR A 76 5.60 8.01 -11.83
C THR A 76 6.03 6.57 -11.61
N ASP A 77 6.51 6.26 -10.41
CA ASP A 77 6.99 4.92 -10.07
C ASP A 77 5.89 4.12 -9.35
N PRO A 78 5.50 2.96 -9.89
CA PRO A 78 4.55 2.08 -9.24
C PRO A 78 5.12 1.57 -7.91
N THR A 79 4.41 1.84 -6.83
CA THR A 79 4.85 1.52 -5.48
C THR A 79 3.67 1.04 -4.64
N ILE A 80 3.86 -0.03 -3.88
CA ILE A 80 2.95 -0.42 -2.78
C ILE A 80 3.55 0.12 -1.49
N LYS A 81 2.80 0.96 -0.79
CA LYS A 81 3.13 1.50 0.53
C LYS A 81 2.61 0.57 1.61
N LEU A 82 3.41 0.38 2.65
CA LEU A 82 3.04 -0.28 3.89
C LEU A 82 3.01 0.77 5.01
N VAL A 83 2.00 0.73 5.86
CA VAL A 83 1.92 1.52 7.09
C VAL A 83 1.60 0.60 8.26
N PHE A 84 2.42 0.64 9.30
CA PHE A 84 2.29 -0.19 10.49
C PHE A 84 1.84 0.66 11.68
N GLY A 85 0.77 0.27 12.35
CA GLY A 85 0.24 0.94 13.54
C GLY A 85 0.01 2.44 13.32
N GLU A 86 -0.47 2.83 12.13
CA GLU A 86 -0.63 4.24 11.72
C GLU A 86 0.67 5.07 11.83
N GLY A 87 1.82 4.44 11.56
CA GLY A 87 3.15 5.05 11.67
C GLY A 87 3.80 4.88 13.04
N LYS A 88 3.18 4.14 13.95
CA LYS A 88 3.67 3.88 15.33
C LYS A 88 3.83 2.38 15.63
N GLY A 89 3.94 1.54 14.60
CA GLY A 89 4.09 0.10 14.76
C GLY A 89 5.31 -0.28 15.61
N LYS A 90 5.25 -1.48 16.21
CA LYS A 90 6.20 -1.90 17.26
C LYS A 90 7.65 -1.99 16.77
N PHE A 91 7.85 -2.58 15.59
CA PHE A 91 9.18 -2.77 14.99
C PHE A 91 9.38 -1.95 13.72
N PHE A 92 8.31 -1.83 12.93
CA PHE A 92 8.30 -1.07 11.69
C PHE A 92 7.22 0.01 11.78
N THR A 93 7.45 1.13 11.09
CA THR A 93 6.50 2.24 11.01
C THR A 93 5.90 2.34 9.61
N SER A 94 6.72 2.10 8.58
CA SER A 94 6.30 2.15 7.18
C SER A 94 7.19 1.28 6.30
N GLY A 95 6.77 1.07 5.04
CA GLY A 95 7.62 0.53 4.01
C GLY A 95 7.15 0.91 2.61
N GLU A 96 8.02 0.75 1.62
CA GLU A 96 7.73 0.92 0.21
C GLU A 96 8.25 -0.29 -0.56
N LEU A 97 7.34 -0.93 -1.31
CA LEU A 97 7.61 -2.08 -2.15
C LEU A 97 7.55 -1.66 -3.61
N THR A 98 8.64 -1.90 -4.32
CA THR A 98 8.80 -1.64 -5.76
C THR A 98 9.29 -2.89 -6.48
N TYR A 99 9.31 -2.84 -7.81
CA TYR A 99 9.85 -3.91 -8.64
C TYR A 99 10.92 -3.37 -9.58
N ASP A 100 12.11 -3.96 -9.52
CA ASP A 100 13.22 -3.67 -10.42
C ASP A 100 13.13 -4.59 -11.64
N VAL A 101 12.87 -3.98 -12.80
CA VAL A 101 12.71 -4.68 -14.08
C VAL A 101 14.04 -5.26 -14.59
N ALA A 102 15.16 -4.60 -14.32
CA ALA A 102 16.47 -5.03 -14.78
C ALA A 102 16.91 -6.30 -14.03
N THR A 103 16.76 -6.31 -12.70
CA THR A 103 17.14 -7.47 -11.89
C THR A 103 16.01 -8.49 -11.73
N LYS A 104 14.79 -8.15 -12.15
CA LYS A 104 13.56 -8.93 -11.95
C LYS A 104 13.29 -9.24 -10.47
N LYS A 105 13.56 -8.27 -9.59
CA LYS A 105 13.45 -8.44 -8.13
C LYS A 105 12.45 -7.47 -7.52
N TYR A 106 11.79 -7.93 -6.47
CA TYR A 106 11.04 -7.08 -5.56
C TYR A 106 12.00 -6.41 -4.58
N LYS A 107 11.85 -5.09 -4.39
CA LYS A 107 12.62 -4.31 -3.42
C LYS A 107 11.69 -3.75 -2.38
N LEU A 108 11.88 -4.16 -1.13
CA LEU A 108 11.12 -3.68 0.03
C LEU A 108 12.03 -2.81 0.89
N ALA A 109 11.82 -1.51 0.88
CA ALA A 109 12.42 -0.59 1.83
C ALA A 109 11.51 -0.50 3.06
N VAL A 110 12.01 -0.87 4.24
CA VAL A 110 11.25 -0.80 5.50
C VAL A 110 11.88 0.22 6.43
N THR A 111 11.04 1.07 7.02
CA THR A 111 11.44 2.03 8.06
C THR A 111 11.18 1.43 9.43
N GLY A 112 12.24 1.23 10.21
CA GLY A 112 12.16 0.78 11.60
C GLY A 112 11.52 1.81 12.54
N ALA A 113 11.14 1.38 13.74
CA ALA A 113 10.72 2.28 14.83
C ALA A 113 11.86 3.23 15.26
N ASP A 114 13.11 2.84 15.01
CA ASP A 114 14.31 3.67 15.17
C ASP A 114 14.54 4.66 14.01
N LYS A 115 13.60 4.73 13.06
CA LYS A 115 13.63 5.55 11.83
C LYS A 115 14.71 5.17 10.82
N LYS A 116 15.42 4.05 11.02
CA LYS A 116 16.39 3.57 10.03
C LYS A 116 15.68 2.86 8.90
N VAL A 117 16.11 3.14 7.68
CA VAL A 117 15.61 2.47 6.47
C VAL A 117 16.50 1.26 6.17
N SER A 118 15.85 0.14 5.88
CA SER A 118 16.49 -1.12 5.54
C SER A 118 15.90 -1.64 4.23
N GLU A 119 16.74 -1.83 3.22
CA GLU A 119 16.31 -2.38 1.94
C GLU A 119 16.49 -3.91 1.92
N PHE A 120 15.43 -4.60 1.52
CA PHE A 120 15.39 -6.04 1.31
C PHE A 120 15.10 -6.32 -0.16
N VAL A 121 15.70 -7.37 -0.70
CA VAL A 121 15.55 -7.76 -2.11
C VAL A 121 15.13 -9.22 -2.19
N GLY A 122 14.21 -9.55 -3.10
CA GLY A 122 13.84 -10.94 -3.32
C GLY A 122 12.76 -11.17 -4.36
N ASP A 123 11.97 -12.21 -4.15
CA ASP A 123 11.09 -12.80 -5.17
C ASP A 123 9.70 -13.09 -4.60
N LEU A 124 8.70 -13.08 -5.49
CA LEU A 124 7.37 -13.63 -5.25
C LEU A 124 7.32 -15.04 -5.85
N LYS A 125 7.13 -16.07 -5.03
CA LYS A 125 7.01 -17.47 -5.47
C LYS A 125 5.81 -18.11 -4.80
N VAL A 126 4.89 -18.67 -5.59
CA VAL A 126 3.72 -19.42 -5.10
C VAL A 126 2.95 -18.64 -4.00
N GLY A 127 2.64 -17.36 -4.27
CA GLY A 127 1.93 -16.48 -3.33
C GLY A 127 2.73 -16.02 -2.10
N VAL A 128 4.00 -16.40 -1.99
CA VAL A 128 4.90 -15.96 -0.90
C VAL A 128 5.89 -14.94 -1.42
N LEU A 129 5.77 -13.69 -0.93
CA LEU A 129 6.81 -12.68 -1.10
C LEU A 129 7.91 -12.95 -0.08
N LYS A 130 9.12 -13.24 -0.54
CA LYS A 130 10.29 -13.46 0.31
C LYS A 130 11.39 -12.50 -0.10
N VAL A 131 11.79 -11.63 0.82
CA VAL A 131 12.83 -10.63 0.61
C VAL A 131 13.88 -10.73 1.71
N GLU A 132 15.14 -10.55 1.33
CA GLU A 132 16.29 -10.74 2.21
C GLU A 132 17.23 -9.56 2.16
N ARG A 133 17.99 -9.37 3.23
CA ARG A 133 19.14 -8.46 3.28
C ARG A 133 20.24 -9.04 4.14
N LYS A 134 21.44 -8.52 3.95
CA LYS A 134 22.57 -8.73 4.85
C LYS A 134 23.01 -7.37 5.41
N ASP A 135 23.34 -7.31 6.69
CA ASP A 135 23.87 -6.09 7.30
C ASP A 135 25.41 -6.07 7.28
N ALA A 136 26.00 -4.99 7.80
CA ALA A 136 27.44 -4.82 7.86
C ALA A 136 28.14 -5.79 8.84
N ASN A 137 27.42 -6.33 9.82
CA ASN A 137 27.92 -7.32 10.77
C ASN A 137 27.89 -8.74 10.18
N GLY A 138 27.31 -8.87 8.99
CA GLY A 138 27.14 -10.14 8.31
C GLY A 138 25.88 -10.89 8.71
N ASP A 139 25.03 -10.34 9.58
CA ASP A 139 23.73 -10.91 9.91
C ASP A 139 22.82 -10.84 8.68
N ALA A 140 22.12 -11.94 8.39
CA ALA A 140 21.13 -11.97 7.33
C ALA A 140 19.72 -11.90 7.93
N TYR A 141 18.85 -11.13 7.29
CA TYR A 141 17.47 -10.94 7.68
C TYR A 141 16.55 -11.32 6.53
N ARG A 142 15.46 -11.99 6.84
CA ARG A 142 14.43 -12.39 5.87
C ARG A 142 13.07 -11.90 6.33
N ILE A 143 12.32 -11.32 5.41
CA ILE A 143 10.89 -11.05 5.57
C ILE A 143 10.15 -11.97 4.60
N SER A 144 9.21 -12.76 5.11
CA SER A 144 8.29 -13.56 4.29
C SER A 144 6.86 -13.11 4.55
N VAL A 145 6.10 -12.85 3.49
CA VAL A 145 4.70 -12.44 3.55
C VAL A 145 3.88 -13.32 2.62
N ASN A 146 2.74 -13.81 3.09
CA ASN A 146 1.79 -14.53 2.28
C ASN A 146 0.36 -14.38 2.82
N THR A 147 -0.60 -14.64 1.96
CA THR A 147 -2.00 -14.82 2.31
C THR A 147 -2.32 -16.30 2.52
N LEU A 148 -3.37 -16.56 3.29
CA LEU A 148 -3.93 -17.88 3.61
C LEU A 148 -5.46 -17.76 3.59
N ALA A 149 -6.15 -18.90 3.50
CA ALA A 149 -7.62 -18.97 3.48
C ALA A 149 -8.22 -18.01 2.43
N ASP A 150 -7.84 -18.17 1.16
CA ASP A 150 -8.33 -17.41 0.01
C ASP A 150 -8.26 -15.87 0.18
N GLY A 151 -7.16 -15.40 0.77
CA GLY A 151 -6.89 -13.97 0.96
C GLY A 151 -7.51 -13.35 2.21
N VAL A 152 -8.09 -14.15 3.11
CA VAL A 152 -8.73 -13.63 4.34
C VAL A 152 -7.73 -13.46 5.48
N ARG A 153 -6.65 -14.25 5.50
CA ARG A 153 -5.62 -14.20 6.54
C ARG A 153 -4.26 -13.85 5.94
N MET A 154 -3.51 -12.98 6.61
CA MET A 154 -2.13 -12.67 6.28
C MET A 154 -1.20 -13.28 7.32
N GLN A 155 -0.04 -13.73 6.86
CA GLN A 155 1.09 -14.07 7.69
C GLN A 155 2.31 -13.26 7.22
N LEU A 156 2.97 -12.60 8.16
CA LEU A 156 4.26 -11.93 7.98
C LEU A 156 5.23 -12.52 8.99
N LYS A 157 6.39 -12.97 8.53
CA LYS A 157 7.46 -13.49 9.40
C LYS A 157 8.75 -12.73 9.15
N VAL A 158 9.42 -12.32 10.23
CA VAL A 158 10.76 -11.76 10.21
C VAL A 158 11.71 -12.73 10.88
N GLU A 159 12.75 -13.12 10.15
CA GLU A 159 13.75 -14.09 10.60
C GLU A 159 15.14 -13.48 10.53
N LYS A 160 16.02 -13.91 11.44
CA LYS A 160 17.43 -13.52 11.50
C LYS A 160 18.30 -14.77 11.44
N GLN A 161 19.41 -14.69 10.71
CA GLN A 161 20.48 -15.67 10.66
C GLN A 161 21.77 -14.97 11.09
N GLU A 162 22.28 -15.33 12.27
CA GLU A 162 23.44 -14.66 12.86
C GLU A 162 24.74 -14.98 12.10
N GLY A 163 25.54 -13.96 11.83
CA GLY A 163 26.75 -14.03 11.01
C GLY A 163 26.50 -14.54 9.57
N GLY A 164 25.25 -14.65 9.14
CA GLY A 164 24.85 -15.17 7.83
C GLY A 164 25.15 -16.66 7.66
N LYS A 165 25.27 -17.40 8.77
CA LYS A 165 25.53 -18.86 8.80
C LYS A 165 24.47 -19.58 9.63
N GLY A 166 24.20 -20.85 9.31
CA GLY A 166 23.24 -21.67 10.05
C GLY A 166 21.78 -21.44 9.65
N LEU A 167 20.85 -21.62 10.58
CA LEU A 167 19.41 -21.53 10.32
C LEU A 167 18.88 -20.11 10.53
N PHE A 168 17.89 -19.72 9.74
CA PHE A 168 17.07 -18.55 10.03
C PHE A 168 16.18 -18.85 11.23
N LEU A 169 16.33 -18.05 12.29
CA LEU A 169 15.51 -18.13 13.49
C LEU A 169 14.49 -17.00 13.48
N SER A 170 13.28 -17.29 13.96
CA SER A 170 12.20 -16.30 14.03
C SER A 170 12.59 -15.16 14.98
N SER A 171 12.70 -13.95 14.45
CA SER A 171 12.84 -12.73 15.25
C SER A 171 11.50 -12.29 15.79
N PHE A 172 10.47 -12.29 14.92
CA PHE A 172 9.07 -12.14 15.29
C PHE A 172 8.17 -12.55 14.11
N GLY A 173 6.91 -12.86 14.42
CA GLY A 173 5.88 -13.12 13.42
C GLY A 173 4.64 -12.28 13.69
N MET A 174 3.84 -12.04 12.66
CA MET A 174 2.55 -11.40 12.74
C MET A 174 1.56 -12.16 11.88
N SER A 175 0.36 -12.43 12.39
CA SER A 175 -0.68 -13.04 11.58
C SER A 175 -2.06 -12.60 12.03
N GLY A 176 -3.01 -12.56 11.10
CA GLY A 176 -4.35 -12.11 11.40
C GLY A 176 -5.16 -11.86 10.14
N ASN A 177 -6.32 -11.25 10.30
CA ASN A 177 -7.34 -11.22 9.26
C ASN A 177 -7.40 -9.86 8.59
N ARG A 178 -7.91 -9.85 7.36
CA ARG A 178 -8.22 -8.61 6.68
C ARG A 178 -9.32 -7.87 7.45
N SER A 179 -9.15 -6.56 7.61
CA SER A 179 -10.12 -5.72 8.29
C SER A 179 -11.45 -5.78 7.56
N GLY A 180 -12.55 -5.98 8.30
CA GLY A 180 -13.90 -6.12 7.77
C GLY A 180 -14.22 -7.47 7.12
N GLU A 181 -13.30 -8.44 7.11
CA GLU A 181 -13.59 -9.83 6.72
C GLU A 181 -13.65 -10.73 7.96
N SER A 182 -14.61 -11.67 7.99
CA SER A 182 -14.77 -12.67 9.05
C SER A 182 -14.56 -14.07 8.47
N LEU A 183 -13.86 -14.93 9.21
CA LEU A 183 -13.70 -16.35 8.85
C LEU A 183 -15.03 -17.13 8.92
N ALA A 184 -16.07 -16.55 9.53
CA ALA A 184 -17.33 -17.22 9.84
C ALA A 184 -18.48 -16.98 8.84
N GLY A 185 -18.24 -16.42 7.64
CA GLY A 185 -19.34 -16.34 6.66
C GLY A 185 -19.03 -15.61 5.37
N ALA A 186 -19.47 -16.22 4.26
CA ALA A 186 -19.47 -15.70 2.90
C ALA A 186 -20.44 -14.51 2.72
N ALA A 187 -20.19 -13.39 3.40
CA ALA A 187 -20.80 -12.14 3.00
C ALA A 187 -20.22 -11.72 1.65
N LYS A 188 -21.06 -11.40 0.67
CA LYS A 188 -20.65 -10.92 -0.66
C LYS A 188 -19.58 -9.83 -0.48
N LYS A 189 -18.36 -10.12 -0.92
CA LYS A 189 -17.22 -9.20 -0.89
C LYS A 189 -17.67 -7.92 -1.59
N ALA A 190 -17.72 -6.79 -0.88
CA ALA A 190 -17.91 -5.51 -1.55
C ALA A 190 -16.70 -5.29 -2.46
N GLU A 191 -16.92 -4.78 -3.66
CA GLU A 191 -15.85 -4.53 -4.63
C GLU A 191 -15.31 -3.11 -4.45
N CYS A 192 -14.00 -2.95 -4.54
CA CYS A 192 -13.35 -1.65 -4.45
C CYS A 192 -13.69 -0.84 -5.69
N ILE A 193 -14.38 0.29 -5.51
CA ILE A 193 -14.76 1.17 -6.61
C ILE A 193 -13.56 1.74 -7.41
N VAL A 194 -12.38 1.77 -6.81
CA VAL A 194 -11.15 2.30 -7.44
C VAL A 194 -10.38 1.21 -8.19
N THR A 195 -10.18 0.04 -7.58
CA THR A 195 -9.30 -1.01 -8.12
C THR A 195 -10.01 -2.28 -8.59
N GLY A 196 -11.24 -2.52 -8.17
CA GLY A 196 -11.97 -3.77 -8.41
C GLY A 196 -11.61 -4.91 -7.44
N GLY A 197 -10.69 -4.70 -6.50
CA GLY A 197 -10.32 -5.70 -5.49
C GLY A 197 -11.37 -5.86 -4.39
N ALA A 198 -11.23 -6.88 -3.54
CA ALA A 198 -12.09 -7.03 -2.36
C ALA A 198 -11.97 -5.83 -1.42
N ALA A 199 -13.10 -5.27 -1.01
CA ALA A 199 -13.19 -4.04 -0.25
C ALA A 199 -13.97 -4.22 1.05
N SER A 200 -13.51 -3.51 2.07
CA SER A 200 -14.06 -3.57 3.41
C SER A 200 -14.16 -2.20 4.08
N ILE A 201 -13.56 -1.17 3.48
CA ILE A 201 -13.58 0.21 4.01
C ILE A 201 -14.78 0.94 3.36
N PRO A 202 -15.79 1.38 4.13
CA PRO A 202 -16.87 2.18 3.59
C PRO A 202 -16.41 3.62 3.30
N VAL A 203 -16.84 4.17 2.17
CA VAL A 203 -16.72 5.59 1.80
C VAL A 203 -18.07 6.09 1.32
N ALA A 204 -18.37 7.39 1.47
CA ALA A 204 -19.66 7.94 1.08
C ALA A 204 -19.49 9.15 0.16
N PHE A 205 -20.32 9.24 -0.87
CA PHE A 205 -20.39 10.41 -1.74
C PHE A 205 -21.81 10.60 -2.29
N GLY A 206 -22.33 11.82 -2.25
CA GLY A 206 -23.67 12.14 -2.77
C GLY A 206 -24.80 11.32 -2.13
N GLY A 207 -24.70 11.03 -0.82
CA GLY A 207 -25.69 10.22 -0.09
C GLY A 207 -25.65 8.71 -0.41
N LYS A 208 -24.73 8.24 -1.24
CA LYS A 208 -24.53 6.83 -1.57
C LYS A 208 -23.26 6.30 -0.90
N GLN A 209 -23.33 5.07 -0.40
CA GLN A 209 -22.20 4.36 0.20
C GLN A 209 -21.50 3.48 -0.86
N TYR A 210 -20.18 3.56 -0.88
CA TYR A 210 -19.26 2.77 -1.71
C TYR A 210 -18.22 2.10 -0.82
N PHE A 211 -17.43 1.19 -1.38
CA PHE A 211 -16.39 0.47 -0.65
C PHE A 211 -15.04 0.57 -1.35
N VAL A 212 -13.96 0.59 -0.57
CA VAL A 212 -12.58 0.60 -1.04
C VAL A 212 -11.72 -0.43 -0.30
N CYS A 213 -10.67 -0.91 -0.95
CA CYS A 213 -9.82 -1.98 -0.41
C CYS A 213 -8.75 -1.49 0.57
N CYS A 214 -8.20 -0.28 0.37
CA CYS A 214 -7.12 0.28 1.19
C CYS A 214 -7.26 1.81 1.34
N SER A 215 -6.48 2.40 2.27
CA SER A 215 -6.48 3.86 2.48
C SER A 215 -6.13 4.64 1.21
N GLY A 216 -5.17 4.17 0.41
CA GLY A 216 -4.85 4.80 -0.87
C GLY A 216 -6.05 4.90 -1.83
N CYS A 217 -6.93 3.89 -1.83
CA CYS A 217 -8.15 3.93 -2.64
C CYS A 217 -9.20 4.87 -2.03
N ARG A 218 -9.27 4.98 -0.69
CA ARG A 218 -10.12 5.98 -0.02
C ARG A 218 -9.70 7.38 -0.39
N ASP A 219 -8.40 7.67 -0.32
CA ASP A 219 -7.87 9.01 -0.60
C ASP A 219 -8.10 9.36 -2.08
N ALA A 220 -7.81 8.43 -2.99
CA ALA A 220 -8.09 8.60 -4.42
C ALA A 220 -9.59 8.86 -4.68
N PHE A 221 -10.48 8.08 -4.04
CA PHE A 221 -11.92 8.26 -4.16
C PHE A 221 -12.38 9.62 -3.63
N ASN A 222 -11.90 10.04 -2.46
CA ASN A 222 -12.29 11.31 -1.84
C ASN A 222 -11.86 12.52 -2.68
N GLU A 223 -10.73 12.42 -3.40
CA GLU A 223 -10.26 13.49 -4.29
C GLU A 223 -11.07 13.59 -5.59
N THR A 224 -11.48 12.45 -6.17
CA THR A 224 -12.15 12.41 -7.49
C THR A 224 -13.29 11.39 -7.54
N PRO A 225 -14.32 11.53 -6.68
CA PRO A 225 -15.34 10.49 -6.49
C PRO A 225 -16.18 10.26 -7.76
N GLU A 226 -16.56 11.33 -8.46
CA GLU A 226 -17.37 11.28 -9.68
C GLU A 226 -16.71 10.44 -10.79
N LYS A 227 -15.38 10.53 -10.93
CA LYS A 227 -14.62 9.75 -11.92
C LYS A 227 -14.78 8.25 -11.67
N TYR A 228 -14.52 7.81 -10.45
CA TYR A 228 -14.57 6.39 -10.10
C TYR A 228 -16.00 5.85 -10.13
N ILE A 229 -16.99 6.67 -9.77
CA ILE A 229 -18.41 6.32 -9.91
C ILE A 229 -18.79 6.14 -11.38
N ALA A 230 -18.35 7.03 -12.27
CA ALA A 230 -18.61 6.91 -13.70
C ALA A 230 -17.89 5.70 -14.33
N GLU A 231 -16.63 5.42 -13.93
CA GLU A 231 -15.89 4.24 -14.39
C GLU A 231 -16.54 2.93 -13.89
N ALA A 232 -17.03 2.90 -12.65
CA ALA A 232 -17.75 1.74 -12.11
C ALA A 232 -19.12 1.53 -12.77
N ALA A 233 -19.84 2.62 -13.10
CA ALA A 233 -21.11 2.54 -13.83
C ALA A 233 -20.95 1.99 -15.25
N LYS A 234 -19.79 2.20 -15.88
CA LYS A 234 -19.46 1.65 -17.22
C LYS A 234 -19.03 0.18 -17.20
N LYS A 235 -18.70 -0.37 -16.03
CA LYS A 235 -18.29 -1.77 -15.85
C LYS A 235 -19.46 -2.71 -15.50
N LYS A 236 -20.66 -2.14 -15.27
CA LYS A 236 -21.92 -2.88 -15.12
C LYS A 236 -22.64 -2.96 -16.45
#